data_AF-A0A7W1YQD2-F1
#
_entry.id   AF-A0A7W1YQD2-F1
#
_cell.length_a   1.000
_cell.length_b   1.000
_cell.length_c   1.000
_cell.angle_alpha   90.00
_cell.angle_beta   90.00
_cell.angle_gamma   90.00
#
_symmetry.space_group_name_H-M   'P 1'
#
loop_
_entity.id
_entity.type
_entity.pdbx_description
1 polymer ?
#
loop_
_entity_poly.entity_id
_entity_poly.type
_entity_poly.pdbx_seq_one_letter_code
_entity_poly.pdbx_strand_id
1 'polypeptide(L)'
;MEQTIDLPAGDWTATARQALGLAYEQAAALHASAVSPEHLLLGMLGTRGSEAVTTLTALHVDPHQVAQNVAAQLPSGVAVPGTTPPLSDDSKAVLRYAVKEASNLGQYPVSAVHMLLALLYDGHGPANAALTGAGLSLYELRQQLLQHPPQKVARPGAVGVTPLRPSLAFLGLIAIMVGTGVLLFRSPQVALVRWLTIAFVLSGWITSVCVHEFGHAITAYLGGDRSVRDKGYLTLNPLKYTHPVLSIVMPVVFLLLGGIGLPGGAVYINRAALRSSRWEILVSAAGPLGTALCGLLAALPFVLLQSGWITTGNIHFWAALAFLAFLEVTALFFNLIPIPPLDGFGIIEHWLPAGIRNGARQYSNFLFLGLFFMLWQGGPVTQAFWNDIFRVTTFLHIPGQFVFAVQQMFSLLRG
;
A
#
# COMPACT_ATOMS: atom_id res chain seq x y z
N MET A 1 6.04 29.09 -31.05
CA MET A 1 4.80 28.29 -31.00
C MET A 1 5.03 27.27 -29.91
N GLU A 2 4.46 27.48 -28.72
CA GLU A 2 4.64 26.58 -27.58
C GLU A 2 3.93 25.26 -27.95
N GLN A 3 4.70 24.19 -28.21
CA GLN A 3 4.12 22.89 -28.51
C GLN A 3 3.38 22.41 -27.26
N THR A 4 2.09 22.08 -27.40
CA THR A 4 1.31 21.49 -26.33
C THR A 4 1.81 20.07 -26.11
N ILE A 5 2.72 19.89 -25.14
CA ILE A 5 3.26 18.58 -24.79
C ILE A 5 2.21 17.82 -23.97
N ASP A 6 1.82 16.63 -24.43
CA ASP A 6 0.84 15.78 -23.76
C ASP A 6 1.47 15.09 -22.55
N LEU A 7 1.38 15.75 -21.39
CA LEU A 7 1.84 15.22 -20.11
C LEU A 7 0.72 14.47 -19.39
N PRO A 8 1.02 13.38 -18.67
CA PRO A 8 0.06 12.76 -17.78
C PRO A 8 -0.51 13.77 -16.78
N ALA A 9 -1.78 13.58 -16.40
CA ALA A 9 -2.47 14.43 -15.45
C ALA A 9 -1.68 14.60 -14.14
N GLY A 10 -1.32 15.84 -13.82
CA GLY A 10 -0.53 16.21 -12.65
C GLY A 10 0.11 17.59 -12.83
N ASP A 11 0.44 18.27 -11.72
CA ASP A 11 1.22 19.51 -11.78
C ASP A 11 2.69 19.17 -12.01
N TRP A 12 3.29 19.70 -13.07
CA TRP A 12 4.71 19.52 -13.40
C TRP A 12 5.51 20.80 -13.14
N THR A 13 6.72 20.68 -12.64
CA THR A 13 7.67 21.81 -12.51
C THR A 13 8.00 22.40 -13.88
N ALA A 14 8.41 23.68 -13.91
CA ALA A 14 8.90 24.32 -15.13
C ALA A 14 10.14 23.60 -15.68
N THR A 15 11.05 23.16 -14.80
CA THR A 15 12.24 22.37 -15.16
C THR A 15 11.87 21.03 -15.78
N ALA A 16 10.89 20.29 -15.26
CA ALA A 16 10.46 19.03 -15.87
C ALA A 16 9.81 19.24 -17.25
N ARG A 17 9.02 20.30 -17.44
CA ARG A 17 8.46 20.63 -18.76
C ARG A 17 9.55 21.02 -19.75
N GLN A 18 10.54 21.80 -19.30
CA GLN A 18 11.70 22.17 -20.11
C GLN A 18 12.55 20.95 -20.48
N ALA A 19 12.77 20.03 -19.54
CA ALA A 19 13.46 18.77 -19.78
C ALA A 19 12.76 17.93 -20.85
N LEU A 20 11.43 17.86 -20.78
CA LEU A 20 10.66 17.18 -21.81
C LEU A 20 10.75 17.89 -23.16
N GLY A 21 10.69 19.22 -23.20
CA GLY A 21 10.92 20.01 -24.41
C GLY A 21 12.29 19.70 -25.06
N LEU A 22 13.36 19.69 -24.26
CA LEU A 22 14.70 19.32 -24.73
C LEU A 22 14.77 17.87 -25.24
N ALA A 23 14.04 16.95 -24.62
CA ALA A 23 13.96 15.57 -25.11
C ALA A 23 13.32 15.47 -26.51
N TYR A 24 12.26 16.25 -26.77
CA TYR A 24 11.66 16.36 -28.10
C TYR A 24 12.61 16.99 -29.12
N GLU A 25 13.32 18.07 -28.74
CA GLU A 25 14.31 18.71 -29.61
C GLU A 25 15.44 17.76 -30.00
N GLN A 26 15.94 16.98 -29.04
CA GLN A 26 16.99 15.97 -29.28
C GLN A 26 16.52 14.84 -30.19
N ALA A 27 15.33 14.29 -29.93
CA ALA A 27 14.75 13.24 -30.78
C ALA A 27 14.54 13.73 -32.22
N ALA A 28 14.08 14.99 -32.38
CA ALA A 28 13.93 15.59 -33.69
C ALA A 28 15.28 15.81 -34.41
N ALA A 29 16.31 16.26 -33.69
CA ALA A 29 17.65 16.47 -34.21
C ALA A 29 18.34 15.18 -34.66
N LEU A 30 18.07 14.06 -33.98
CA LEU A 30 18.56 12.72 -34.34
C LEU A 30 17.66 12.00 -35.34
N HIS A 31 16.57 12.64 -35.78
CA HIS A 31 15.55 12.04 -36.65
C HIS A 31 14.99 10.72 -36.08
N ALA A 32 14.87 10.64 -34.77
CA ALA A 32 14.36 9.46 -34.09
C ALA A 32 12.87 9.23 -34.42
N SER A 33 12.45 7.97 -34.48
CA SER A 33 11.04 7.61 -34.72
C SER A 33 10.14 7.87 -33.51
N ALA A 34 10.71 8.00 -32.30
CA ALA A 34 10.00 8.31 -31.07
C ALA A 34 10.94 8.95 -30.02
N VAL A 35 10.38 9.70 -29.09
CA VAL A 35 11.08 10.19 -27.88
C VAL A 35 11.18 9.05 -26.88
N SER A 36 12.39 8.49 -26.75
CA SER A 36 12.70 7.35 -25.87
C SER A 36 13.14 7.77 -24.45
N PRO A 37 13.23 6.84 -23.48
CA PRO A 37 13.71 7.13 -22.13
C PRO A 37 15.09 7.80 -22.07
N GLU A 38 15.96 7.52 -23.04
CA GLU A 38 17.27 8.14 -23.20
C GLU A 38 17.18 9.63 -23.50
N HIS A 39 16.26 10.03 -24.38
CA HIS A 39 15.98 11.42 -24.69
C HIS A 39 15.43 12.14 -23.44
N LEU A 40 14.55 11.48 -22.66
CA LEU A 40 14.08 12.01 -21.39
C LEU A 40 15.24 12.26 -20.42
N LEU A 41 16.15 11.29 -20.29
CA LEU A 41 17.33 11.42 -19.42
C LEU A 41 18.23 12.57 -19.88
N LEU A 42 18.59 12.63 -21.16
CA LEU A 42 19.40 13.71 -21.70
C LEU A 42 18.73 15.09 -21.57
N GLY A 43 17.41 15.18 -21.78
CA GLY A 43 16.65 16.39 -21.57
C GLY A 43 16.69 16.87 -20.11
N MET A 44 16.57 15.94 -19.15
CA MET A 44 16.72 16.25 -17.73
C MET A 44 18.13 16.74 -17.36
N LEU A 45 19.17 16.13 -17.93
CA LEU A 45 20.55 16.49 -17.66
C LEU A 45 20.97 17.79 -18.37
N GLY A 46 20.35 18.10 -19.51
CA GLY A 46 20.59 19.33 -20.29
C GLY A 46 19.81 20.55 -19.80
N THR A 47 18.82 20.37 -18.92
CA THR A 47 18.00 21.48 -18.41
C THR A 47 18.74 22.28 -17.33
N ARG A 48 18.85 23.60 -17.52
CA ARG A 48 19.46 24.49 -16.52
C ARG A 48 18.65 24.46 -15.22
N GLY A 49 19.33 24.27 -14.09
CA GLY A 49 18.70 24.21 -12.77
C GLY A 49 17.88 22.94 -12.53
N SER A 50 18.07 21.90 -13.34
CA SER A 50 17.40 20.61 -13.17
C SER A 50 17.73 19.98 -11.83
N GLU A 51 16.70 19.64 -11.07
CA GLU A 51 16.86 18.96 -9.78
C GLU A 51 17.50 17.58 -9.94
N ALA A 52 17.37 16.95 -11.12
CA ALA A 52 18.04 15.68 -11.42
C ALA A 52 19.57 15.85 -11.41
N VAL A 53 20.09 16.92 -12.02
CA VAL A 53 21.53 17.24 -12.03
C VAL A 53 22.02 17.48 -10.61
N THR A 54 21.32 18.33 -9.85
CA THR A 54 21.69 18.62 -8.46
C THR A 54 21.70 17.37 -7.59
N THR A 55 20.71 16.49 -7.75
CA THR A 55 20.60 15.25 -6.97
C THR A 55 21.69 14.24 -7.31
N LEU A 56 22.01 14.08 -8.61
CA LEU A 56 23.12 13.22 -9.04
C LEU A 56 24.45 13.71 -8.46
N THR A 57 24.73 15.02 -8.54
CA THR A 57 25.95 15.60 -7.97
C THR A 57 26.02 15.39 -6.45
N ALA A 58 24.90 15.51 -5.73
CA ALA A 58 24.85 15.24 -4.29
C ALA A 58 25.12 13.77 -3.94
N LEU A 59 24.82 12.85 -4.86
CA LEU A 59 25.12 11.42 -4.75
C LEU A 59 26.50 11.05 -5.34
N HIS A 60 27.35 12.03 -5.63
CA HIS A 60 28.68 11.84 -6.21
C HIS A 60 28.66 11.14 -7.59
N VAL A 61 27.54 11.24 -8.31
CA VAL A 61 27.40 10.77 -9.69
C VAL A 61 27.61 11.94 -10.64
N ASP A 62 28.55 11.82 -11.58
CA ASP A 62 28.82 12.85 -12.58
C ASP A 62 27.73 12.89 -13.68
N PRO A 63 26.90 13.95 -13.73
CA PRO A 63 25.84 14.07 -14.73
C PRO A 63 26.37 14.12 -16.16
N HIS A 64 27.57 14.67 -16.38
CA HIS A 64 28.16 14.78 -17.72
C HIS A 64 28.57 13.41 -18.26
N GLN A 65 29.17 12.56 -17.42
CA GLN A 65 29.53 11.20 -17.80
C GLN A 65 28.29 10.35 -18.12
N VAL A 66 27.22 10.47 -17.31
CA VAL A 66 25.95 9.78 -17.58
C VAL A 66 25.38 10.21 -18.92
N ALA A 67 25.34 11.52 -19.21
CA ALA A 67 24.85 12.03 -20.47
C ALA A 67 25.65 11.51 -21.67
N GLN A 68 26.98 11.49 -21.59
CA GLN A 68 27.84 10.95 -22.66
C GLN A 68 27.58 9.47 -22.91
N ASN A 69 27.47 8.66 -21.85
CA ASN A 69 27.23 7.22 -21.95
C ASN A 69 25.88 6.89 -22.62
N VAL A 70 24.84 7.69 -22.34
CA VAL A 70 23.51 7.52 -22.93
C VAL A 70 23.48 8.01 -24.38
N ALA A 71 24.06 9.19 -24.64
CA ALA A 71 24.08 9.78 -25.98
C ALA A 71 24.80 8.87 -27.00
N ALA A 72 25.85 8.16 -26.58
CA ALA A 72 26.58 7.21 -27.43
C ALA A 72 25.74 6.00 -27.87
N GLN A 73 24.62 5.72 -27.19
CA GLN A 73 23.74 4.57 -27.46
C GLN A 73 22.49 4.96 -28.25
N LEU A 74 22.27 6.25 -28.52
CA LEU A 74 21.11 6.71 -29.27
C LEU A 74 21.27 6.43 -30.77
N PRO A 75 20.31 5.73 -31.39
CA PRO A 75 20.36 5.48 -32.83
C PRO A 75 20.00 6.76 -33.61
N SER A 76 20.73 7.02 -34.69
CA SER A 76 20.33 8.02 -35.68
C SER A 76 19.27 7.44 -36.61
N GLY A 77 18.15 8.14 -36.79
CA GLY A 77 17.08 7.74 -37.69
C GLY A 77 17.12 8.43 -39.06
N VAL A 78 16.09 8.18 -39.86
CA VAL A 78 15.88 8.84 -41.16
C VAL A 78 14.86 9.96 -40.99
N ALA A 79 15.22 11.17 -41.41
CA ALA A 79 14.37 12.36 -41.28
C ALA A 79 13.01 12.16 -41.98
N VAL A 80 11.92 12.33 -41.22
CA VAL A 80 10.57 12.49 -41.79
C VAL A 80 10.17 13.95 -41.65
N PRO A 81 10.22 14.75 -42.73
CA PRO A 81 9.96 16.18 -42.67
C PRO A 81 8.56 16.51 -42.11
N GLY A 82 8.48 17.50 -41.23
CA GLY A 82 7.21 18.06 -40.75
C GLY A 82 6.48 17.25 -39.68
N THR A 83 7.08 16.18 -39.13
CA THR A 83 6.48 15.38 -38.06
C THR A 83 7.29 15.49 -36.76
N THR A 84 6.60 15.71 -35.64
CA THR A 84 7.18 15.62 -34.30
C THR A 84 7.19 14.16 -33.85
N PRO A 85 8.31 13.64 -33.33
CA PRO A 85 8.36 12.26 -32.88
C PRO A 85 7.41 12.07 -31.69
N PRO A 86 6.52 11.06 -31.69
CA PRO A 86 5.67 10.78 -30.53
C PRO A 86 6.51 10.24 -29.36
N LEU A 87 5.98 10.28 -28.14
CA LEU A 87 6.57 9.53 -27.01
C LEU A 87 6.48 8.03 -27.28
N SER A 88 7.59 7.31 -27.01
CA SER A 88 7.55 5.84 -26.98
C SER A 88 6.65 5.34 -25.84
N ASP A 89 6.18 4.09 -25.91
CA ASP A 89 5.36 3.53 -24.85
C ASP A 89 6.12 3.41 -23.52
N ASP A 90 7.43 3.16 -23.57
CA ASP A 90 8.33 3.19 -22.42
C ASP A 90 8.43 4.58 -21.82
N SER A 91 8.59 5.64 -22.64
CA SER A 91 8.60 7.02 -22.16
C SER A 91 7.28 7.41 -21.50
N LYS A 92 6.14 7.00 -22.08
CA LYS A 92 4.83 7.18 -21.43
C LYS A 92 4.75 6.45 -20.09
N ALA A 93 5.33 5.24 -20.00
CA ALA A 93 5.39 4.49 -18.75
C ALA A 93 6.26 5.22 -17.70
N VAL A 94 7.45 5.70 -18.09
CA VAL A 94 8.33 6.51 -17.23
C VAL A 94 7.60 7.74 -16.70
N LEU A 95 6.89 8.50 -17.53
CA LEU A 95 6.15 9.67 -17.08
C LEU A 95 4.99 9.31 -16.13
N ARG A 96 4.26 8.20 -16.38
CA ARG A 96 3.23 7.69 -15.44
C ARG A 96 3.85 7.26 -14.11
N TYR A 97 5.00 6.59 -14.15
CA TYR A 97 5.74 6.20 -12.95
C TYR A 97 6.28 7.41 -12.19
N ALA A 98 6.70 8.47 -12.87
CA ALA A 98 7.13 9.71 -12.24
C ALA A 98 5.99 10.38 -11.45
N VAL A 99 4.77 10.43 -12.03
CA VAL A 99 3.58 10.90 -11.32
C VAL A 99 3.26 10.01 -10.12
N LYS A 100 3.33 8.68 -10.29
CA LYS A 100 3.11 7.72 -9.21
C LYS A 100 4.12 7.92 -8.10
N GLU A 101 5.39 8.18 -8.43
CA GLU A 101 6.44 8.36 -7.44
C GLU A 101 6.31 9.69 -6.70
N ALA A 102 6.06 10.78 -7.42
CA ALA A 102 5.72 12.08 -6.83
C ALA A 102 4.55 11.94 -5.82
N SER A 103 3.52 11.17 -6.19
CA SER A 103 2.43 10.81 -5.29
C SER A 103 2.87 9.96 -4.11
N ASN A 104 3.65 8.91 -4.34
CA ASN A 104 4.16 8.01 -3.30
C ASN A 104 4.95 8.78 -2.24
N LEU A 105 5.84 9.68 -2.68
CA LEU A 105 6.68 10.53 -1.85
C LEU A 105 5.93 11.75 -1.29
N GLY A 106 4.71 12.02 -1.73
CA GLY A 106 3.97 13.24 -1.38
C GLY A 106 4.70 14.52 -1.79
N GLN A 107 5.48 14.46 -2.87
CA GLN A 107 6.29 15.53 -3.41
C GLN A 107 5.64 16.05 -4.69
N TYR A 108 5.12 17.29 -4.64
CA TYR A 108 4.51 17.96 -5.78
C TYR A 108 5.06 19.39 -5.89
N PRO A 109 5.12 19.96 -7.11
CA PRO A 109 4.80 19.35 -8.40
C PRO A 109 5.82 18.29 -8.87
N VAL A 110 5.45 17.47 -9.88
CA VAL A 110 6.32 16.44 -10.47
C VAL A 110 7.55 17.11 -11.09
N SER A 111 8.73 16.69 -10.64
CA SER A 111 10.03 17.26 -11.01
C SER A 111 10.89 16.27 -11.79
N ALA A 112 12.01 16.76 -12.34
CA ALA A 112 12.97 15.93 -13.06
C ALA A 112 13.50 14.76 -12.21
N VAL A 113 13.61 14.90 -10.88
CA VAL A 113 14.07 13.78 -10.04
C VAL A 113 13.06 12.64 -9.98
N HIS A 114 11.76 12.92 -10.07
CA HIS A 114 10.74 11.87 -10.11
C HIS A 114 10.80 11.08 -11.42
N MET A 115 11.10 11.76 -12.53
CA MET A 115 11.38 11.11 -13.82
C MET A 115 12.67 10.28 -13.75
N LEU A 116 13.73 10.79 -13.12
CA LEU A 116 14.98 10.06 -12.88
C LEU A 116 14.74 8.78 -12.07
N LEU A 117 13.91 8.86 -11.03
CA LEU A 117 13.54 7.70 -10.21
C LEU A 117 12.70 6.69 -11.00
N ALA A 118 11.78 7.17 -11.84
CA ALA A 118 11.00 6.33 -12.73
C ALA A 118 11.87 5.56 -13.75
N LEU A 119 12.95 6.15 -14.26
CA LEU A 119 13.91 5.46 -15.13
C LEU A 119 14.63 4.30 -14.43
N LEU A 120 14.86 4.41 -13.12
CA LEU A 120 15.45 3.34 -12.31
C LEU A 120 14.46 2.23 -11.94
N TYR A 121 13.16 2.54 -11.94
CA TYR A 121 12.12 1.60 -11.52
C TYR A 121 11.88 0.48 -12.53
N ASP A 122 11.86 0.80 -13.83
CA ASP A 122 11.53 -0.17 -14.87
C ASP A 122 12.75 -0.98 -15.38
N GLY A 123 13.93 -0.82 -14.76
CA GLY A 123 15.07 -1.75 -14.84
C GLY A 123 15.67 -2.04 -16.23
N HIS A 124 15.22 -1.37 -17.29
CA HIS A 124 15.53 -1.74 -18.67
C HIS A 124 15.96 -0.53 -19.51
N GLY A 125 16.76 -0.81 -20.54
CA GLY A 125 17.16 0.17 -21.56
C GLY A 125 18.47 0.94 -21.24
N PRO A 126 19.07 1.58 -22.26
CA PRO A 126 20.29 2.37 -22.14
C PRO A 126 20.25 3.45 -21.04
N ALA A 127 19.11 4.11 -20.84
CA ALA A 127 18.96 5.12 -19.78
C ALA A 127 19.18 4.54 -18.37
N ASN A 128 18.57 3.38 -18.09
CA ASN A 128 18.73 2.68 -16.82
C ASN A 128 20.17 2.16 -16.66
N ALA A 129 20.74 1.56 -17.70
CA ALA A 129 22.10 1.03 -17.70
C ALA A 129 23.16 2.13 -17.44
N ALA A 130 22.97 3.33 -17.98
CA ALA A 130 23.88 4.44 -17.73
C ALA A 130 23.80 4.98 -16.30
N LEU A 131 22.61 5.02 -15.71
CA LEU A 131 22.43 5.45 -14.32
C LEU A 131 23.00 4.41 -13.34
N THR A 132 22.65 3.13 -13.52
CA THR A 132 23.14 2.04 -12.66
C THR A 132 24.64 1.81 -12.84
N GLY A 133 25.16 1.91 -14.07
CA GLY A 133 26.59 1.85 -14.38
C GLY A 133 27.40 3.00 -13.77
N ALA A 134 26.75 4.14 -13.49
CA ALA A 134 27.36 5.25 -12.76
C ALA A 134 27.27 5.08 -11.21
N GLY A 135 26.81 3.92 -10.73
CA GLY A 135 26.73 3.60 -9.31
C GLY A 135 25.43 4.02 -8.63
N LEU A 136 24.42 4.45 -9.39
CA LEU A 136 23.14 4.90 -8.82
C LEU A 136 22.16 3.73 -8.65
N SER A 137 21.70 3.49 -7.41
CA SER A 137 20.59 2.57 -7.16
C SER A 137 19.26 3.31 -6.94
N LEU A 138 18.15 2.64 -7.28
CA LEU A 138 16.79 3.12 -6.98
C LEU A 138 16.62 3.44 -5.48
N TYR A 139 17.24 2.63 -4.62
CA TYR A 139 17.17 2.78 -3.18
C TYR A 139 17.85 4.07 -2.70
N GLU A 140 19.10 4.32 -3.12
CA GLU A 140 19.87 5.51 -2.73
C GLU A 140 19.20 6.79 -3.21
N LEU A 141 18.75 6.81 -4.48
CA LEU A 141 18.05 7.98 -5.02
C LEU A 141 16.76 8.28 -4.24
N ARG A 142 15.99 7.25 -3.89
CA ARG A 142 14.77 7.41 -3.09
C ARG A 142 15.09 7.88 -1.67
N GLN A 143 16.13 7.36 -1.03
CA GLN A 143 16.56 7.82 0.30
C GLN A 143 16.99 9.29 0.28
N GLN A 144 17.74 9.70 -0.74
CA GLN A 144 18.16 11.10 -0.91
C GLN A 144 16.96 12.04 -1.01
N LEU A 145 15.94 11.67 -1.80
CA LEU A 145 14.71 12.45 -1.94
C LEU A 145 13.88 12.53 -0.65
N LEU A 146 13.91 11.49 0.19
CA LEU A 146 13.23 11.50 1.48
C LEU A 146 13.91 12.42 2.48
N GLN A 147 15.25 12.48 2.46
CA GLN A 147 16.04 13.34 3.35
C GLN A 147 16.08 14.79 2.87
N HIS A 148 16.18 14.99 1.55
CA HIS A 148 16.33 16.29 0.89
C HIS A 148 15.27 16.44 -0.22
N PRO A 149 13.99 16.67 0.16
CA PRO A 149 12.93 16.83 -0.83
C PRO A 149 13.18 18.07 -1.72
N PRO A 150 12.89 18.01 -3.03
CA PRO A 150 12.90 19.18 -3.89
C PRO A 150 11.93 20.25 -3.35
N GLN A 151 12.23 21.52 -3.64
CA GLN A 151 11.56 22.68 -3.06
C GLN A 151 10.03 22.55 -3.13
N LYS A 152 9.35 22.58 -1.97
CA LYS A 152 7.89 22.46 -1.86
C LYS A 152 7.22 23.72 -2.41
N VAL A 153 6.82 23.71 -3.67
CA VAL A 153 5.88 24.72 -4.18
C VAL A 153 4.49 24.28 -3.76
N ALA A 154 3.80 25.10 -2.95
CA ALA A 154 2.41 24.86 -2.61
C ALA A 154 1.56 24.78 -3.89
N ARG A 155 0.78 23.71 -4.05
CA ARG A 155 -0.13 23.54 -5.20
C ARG A 155 -1.03 24.78 -5.36
N PRO A 156 -1.11 25.39 -6.56
CA PRO A 156 -2.27 26.18 -6.93
C PRO A 156 -3.45 25.23 -7.13
N GLY A 157 -4.49 25.35 -6.30
CA GLY A 157 -5.77 24.66 -6.50
C GLY A 157 -5.71 23.14 -6.29
N ALA A 158 -5.80 22.71 -5.03
CA ALA A 158 -6.23 21.36 -4.72
C ALA A 158 -7.59 21.10 -5.40
N VAL A 159 -7.59 20.27 -6.45
CA VAL A 159 -8.81 19.73 -7.05
C VAL A 159 -9.70 19.21 -5.93
N GLY A 160 -10.98 19.57 -6.03
CA GLY A 160 -11.93 19.69 -4.93
C GLY A 160 -11.97 18.53 -3.94
N VAL A 161 -12.39 18.87 -2.72
CA VAL A 161 -12.70 17.95 -1.61
C VAL A 161 -13.27 16.65 -2.19
N THR A 162 -12.50 15.57 -2.19
CA THR A 162 -13.11 14.24 -2.38
C THR A 162 -13.86 14.01 -1.09
N PRO A 163 -15.20 14.07 -1.08
CA PRO A 163 -15.93 13.83 0.15
C PRO A 163 -15.57 12.42 0.63
N LEU A 164 -15.48 12.25 1.95
CA LEU A 164 -15.40 10.96 2.63
C LEU A 164 -16.65 10.15 2.29
N ARG A 165 -16.66 9.52 1.12
CA ARG A 165 -17.75 8.68 0.64
C ARG A 165 -17.24 7.25 0.57
N PRO A 166 -17.89 6.30 1.27
CA PRO A 166 -17.59 4.89 1.11
C PRO A 166 -17.72 4.50 -0.36
N SER A 167 -16.75 3.75 -0.87
CA SER A 167 -16.80 3.25 -2.24
C SER A 167 -17.97 2.28 -2.46
N LEU A 168 -18.45 2.16 -3.70
CA LEU A 168 -19.46 1.17 -4.06
C LEU A 168 -18.99 -0.27 -3.75
N ALA A 169 -17.70 -0.56 -3.91
CA ALA A 169 -17.12 -1.85 -3.55
C ALA A 169 -17.27 -2.14 -2.05
N PHE A 170 -17.00 -1.16 -1.19
CA PHE A 170 -17.18 -1.28 0.25
C PHE A 170 -18.65 -1.48 0.63
N LEU A 171 -19.56 -0.70 0.03
CA LEU A 171 -20.99 -0.88 0.24
C LEU A 171 -21.48 -2.26 -0.23
N GLY A 172 -20.91 -2.77 -1.33
CA GLY A 172 -21.15 -4.13 -1.82
C GLY A 172 -20.72 -5.20 -0.81
N LEU A 173 -19.54 -5.06 -0.18
CA LEU A 173 -19.09 -5.96 0.88
C LEU A 173 -20.05 -5.97 2.08
N ILE A 174 -20.49 -4.78 2.53
CA ILE A 174 -21.48 -4.67 3.61
C ILE A 174 -22.80 -5.33 3.21
N ALA A 175 -23.27 -5.12 1.97
CA ALA A 175 -24.50 -5.72 1.48
C ALA A 175 -24.42 -7.25 1.44
N ILE A 176 -23.28 -7.82 1.02
CA ILE A 176 -23.02 -9.27 1.06
C ILE A 176 -23.03 -9.77 2.50
N MET A 177 -22.32 -9.10 3.41
CA MET A 177 -22.27 -9.47 4.83
C MET A 177 -23.67 -9.46 5.46
N VAL A 178 -24.44 -8.39 5.28
CA VAL A 178 -25.80 -8.29 5.83
C VAL A 178 -26.73 -9.32 5.20
N GLY A 179 -26.71 -9.46 3.87
CA GLY A 179 -27.57 -10.40 3.15
C GLY A 179 -27.32 -11.85 3.56
N THR A 180 -26.06 -12.27 3.60
CA THR A 180 -25.68 -13.62 4.04
C THR A 180 -25.97 -13.85 5.52
N GLY A 181 -25.76 -12.83 6.37
CA GLY A 181 -26.10 -12.89 7.79
C GLY A 181 -27.59 -13.08 8.05
N VAL A 182 -28.45 -12.33 7.34
CA VAL A 182 -29.91 -12.49 7.41
C VAL A 182 -30.35 -13.87 6.95
N LEU A 183 -29.75 -14.42 5.89
CA LEU A 183 -30.05 -15.77 5.42
C LEU A 183 -29.64 -16.83 6.44
N LEU A 184 -28.45 -16.71 7.05
CA LEU A 184 -27.98 -17.59 8.12
C LEU A 184 -28.87 -17.53 9.37
N PHE A 185 -29.42 -16.36 9.69
CA PHE A 185 -30.30 -16.17 10.84
C PHE A 185 -31.66 -16.85 10.65
N ARG A 186 -32.11 -17.04 9.40
CA ARG A 186 -33.42 -17.63 9.06
C ARG A 186 -33.39 -19.15 8.85
N SER A 187 -32.37 -19.86 9.34
CA SER A 187 -32.20 -21.32 9.12
C SER A 187 -32.21 -21.71 7.64
N PRO A 188 -31.12 -21.45 6.90
CA PRO A 188 -31.05 -21.83 5.50
C PRO A 188 -30.89 -23.35 5.37
N GLN A 189 -31.12 -23.87 4.16
CA GLN A 189 -30.87 -25.28 3.84
C GLN A 189 -29.40 -25.65 4.14
N VAL A 190 -29.18 -26.85 4.67
CA VAL A 190 -27.85 -27.34 5.13
C VAL A 190 -26.77 -27.19 4.03
N ALA A 191 -27.12 -27.48 2.78
CA ALA A 191 -26.20 -27.38 1.64
C ALA A 191 -25.65 -25.95 1.41
N LEU A 192 -26.41 -24.93 1.81
CA LEU A 192 -26.07 -23.53 1.59
C LEU A 192 -25.37 -22.88 2.80
N VAL A 193 -25.49 -23.47 4.00
CA VAL A 193 -24.92 -22.96 5.26
C VAL A 193 -23.41 -22.69 5.13
N ARG A 194 -22.66 -23.66 4.57
CA ARG A 194 -21.21 -23.54 4.39
C ARG A 194 -20.84 -22.30 3.57
N TRP A 195 -21.47 -22.15 2.40
CA TRP A 195 -21.16 -21.07 1.47
C TRP A 195 -21.59 -19.71 2.00
N LEU A 196 -22.75 -19.62 2.66
CA LEU A 196 -23.20 -18.39 3.29
C LEU A 196 -22.29 -17.97 4.45
N THR A 197 -21.85 -18.94 5.27
CA THR A 197 -20.91 -18.70 6.37
C THR A 197 -19.58 -18.17 5.84
N ILE A 198 -19.03 -18.80 4.79
CA ILE A 198 -17.81 -18.33 4.15
C ILE A 198 -17.98 -16.90 3.61
N ALA A 199 -19.05 -16.64 2.87
CA ALA A 199 -19.32 -15.32 2.30
C ALA A 199 -19.51 -14.25 3.40
N PHE A 200 -20.23 -14.56 4.47
CA PHE A 200 -20.42 -13.67 5.62
C PHE A 200 -19.09 -13.30 6.29
N VAL A 201 -18.30 -14.31 6.63
CA VAL A 201 -17.02 -14.12 7.33
C VAL A 201 -16.01 -13.39 6.43
N LEU A 202 -15.88 -13.78 5.16
CA LEU A 202 -14.95 -13.12 4.24
C LEU A 202 -15.32 -11.67 3.97
N SER A 203 -16.60 -11.38 3.72
CA SER A 203 -17.03 -10.00 3.49
C SER A 203 -16.88 -9.13 4.74
N GLY A 204 -17.18 -9.66 5.93
CA GLY A 204 -16.96 -8.97 7.20
C GLY A 204 -15.49 -8.70 7.47
N TRP A 205 -14.63 -9.70 7.30
CA TRP A 205 -13.19 -9.57 7.49
C TRP A 205 -12.55 -8.57 6.51
N ILE A 206 -12.88 -8.62 5.21
CA ILE A 206 -12.40 -7.64 4.23
C ILE A 206 -12.89 -6.22 4.58
N THR A 207 -14.12 -6.10 5.09
CA THR A 207 -14.67 -4.83 5.56
C THR A 207 -13.85 -4.29 6.73
N SER A 208 -13.49 -5.13 7.70
CA SER A 208 -12.60 -4.76 8.81
C SER A 208 -11.21 -4.32 8.34
N VAL A 209 -10.60 -5.06 7.40
CA VAL A 209 -9.34 -4.66 6.77
C VAL A 209 -9.46 -3.28 6.11
N CYS A 210 -10.57 -2.99 5.43
CA CYS A 210 -10.78 -1.66 4.86
C CYS A 210 -10.84 -0.57 5.94
N VAL A 211 -11.47 -0.84 7.08
CA VAL A 211 -11.54 0.07 8.23
C VAL A 211 -10.15 0.28 8.86
N HIS A 212 -9.37 -0.80 8.99
CA HIS A 212 -7.99 -0.77 9.46
C HIS A 212 -7.11 0.16 8.59
N GLU A 213 -7.06 -0.09 7.27
CA GLU A 213 -6.27 0.73 6.34
C GLU A 213 -6.76 2.18 6.28
N PHE A 214 -8.08 2.37 6.35
CA PHE A 214 -8.67 3.71 6.42
C PHE A 214 -8.26 4.44 7.71
N GLY A 215 -8.15 3.73 8.84
CA GLY A 215 -7.67 4.26 10.12
C GLY A 215 -6.27 4.84 9.99
N HIS A 216 -5.35 4.13 9.35
CA HIS A 216 -4.03 4.66 9.03
C HIS A 216 -4.10 5.91 8.15
N ALA A 217 -4.88 5.84 7.06
CA ALA A 217 -4.98 6.92 6.08
C ALA A 217 -5.60 8.21 6.66
N ILE A 218 -6.69 8.10 7.42
CA ILE A 218 -7.34 9.27 8.03
C ILE A 218 -6.44 9.90 9.09
N THR A 219 -5.75 9.10 9.90
CA THR A 219 -4.85 9.61 10.92
C THR A 219 -3.63 10.28 10.30
N ALA A 220 -3.08 9.72 9.22
CA ALA A 220 -2.00 10.33 8.45
C ALA A 220 -2.44 11.65 7.81
N TYR A 221 -3.66 11.70 7.26
CA TYR A 221 -4.26 12.91 6.72
C TYR A 221 -4.40 13.99 7.78
N LEU A 222 -4.95 13.65 8.94
CA LEU A 222 -5.06 14.57 10.08
C LEU A 222 -3.68 15.01 10.57
N GLY A 223 -2.69 14.13 10.51
CA GLY A 223 -1.31 14.35 10.92
C GLY A 223 -0.47 15.19 9.96
N GLY A 224 -0.93 15.44 8.74
CA GLY A 224 -0.29 16.34 7.77
C GLY A 224 -0.01 15.72 6.41
N ASP A 225 -0.05 14.40 6.28
CA ASP A 225 0.17 13.72 5.00
C ASP A 225 -1.05 13.87 4.10
N ARG A 226 -1.02 14.84 3.18
CA ARG A 226 -2.10 15.06 2.21
C ARG A 226 -2.07 14.07 1.05
N SER A 227 -0.97 13.33 0.84
CA SER A 227 -0.79 12.40 -0.29
C SER A 227 -1.77 11.22 -0.23
N VAL A 228 -2.17 10.79 0.97
CA VAL A 228 -3.17 9.71 1.16
C VAL A 228 -4.52 10.02 0.52
N ARG A 229 -4.87 11.30 0.41
CA ARG A 229 -6.09 11.75 -0.28
C ARG A 229 -5.97 11.58 -1.78
N ASP A 230 -4.84 11.97 -2.36
CA ASP A 230 -4.56 11.89 -3.79
C ASP A 230 -4.49 10.42 -4.26
N LYS A 231 -3.92 9.54 -3.43
CA LYS A 231 -3.91 8.07 -3.63
C LYS A 231 -5.31 7.44 -3.50
N GLY A 232 -6.29 8.19 -2.99
CA GLY A 232 -7.67 7.75 -2.84
C GLY A 232 -7.89 6.78 -1.68
N TYR A 233 -7.01 6.75 -0.68
CA TYR A 233 -7.13 5.85 0.47
C TYR A 233 -8.30 6.24 1.41
N LEU A 234 -8.80 7.47 1.32
CA LEU A 234 -9.92 7.97 2.12
C LEU A 234 -11.31 7.54 1.59
N THR A 235 -11.41 6.47 0.78
CA THR A 235 -12.66 5.99 0.19
C THR A 235 -13.09 4.59 0.63
N LEU A 236 -12.38 3.97 1.60
CA LEU A 236 -12.62 2.59 2.07
C LEU A 236 -12.61 1.56 0.92
N ASN A 237 -11.87 1.80 -0.16
CA ASN A 237 -11.91 0.92 -1.33
C ASN A 237 -10.83 -0.17 -1.22
N PRO A 238 -11.19 -1.46 -1.12
CA PRO A 238 -10.23 -2.55 -0.99
C PRO A 238 -9.24 -2.65 -2.15
N LEU A 239 -9.63 -2.19 -3.34
CA LEU A 239 -8.82 -2.28 -4.56
C LEU A 239 -7.76 -1.19 -4.67
N LYS A 240 -7.83 -0.15 -3.83
CA LYS A 240 -6.86 0.96 -3.87
C LYS A 240 -5.63 0.70 -3.02
N TYR A 241 -5.66 -0.28 -2.13
CA TYR A 241 -4.52 -0.62 -1.29
C TYR A 241 -3.41 -1.29 -2.11
N THR A 242 -2.17 -1.17 -1.66
CA THR A 242 -0.95 -1.27 -2.49
C THR A 242 -0.78 -2.60 -3.24
N HIS A 243 -1.19 -3.71 -2.64
CA HIS A 243 -1.15 -5.03 -3.27
C HIS A 243 -2.41 -5.84 -2.97
N PRO A 244 -3.55 -5.57 -3.64
CA PRO A 244 -4.84 -6.19 -3.31
C PRO A 244 -4.80 -7.73 -3.32
N VAL A 245 -3.99 -8.31 -4.22
CA VAL A 245 -3.78 -9.76 -4.32
C VAL A 245 -3.07 -10.31 -3.08
N LEU A 246 -1.91 -9.78 -2.70
CA LEU A 246 -1.21 -10.22 -1.49
C LEU A 246 -2.02 -9.93 -0.21
N SER A 247 -2.80 -8.85 -0.22
CA SER A 247 -3.59 -8.35 0.93
C SER A 247 -4.85 -9.15 1.22
N ILE A 248 -5.41 -9.81 0.22
CA ILE A 248 -6.70 -10.50 0.32
C ILE A 248 -6.49 -11.99 0.11
N VAL A 249 -5.68 -12.40 -0.87
CA VAL A 249 -5.50 -13.81 -1.21
C VAL A 249 -4.69 -14.54 -0.14
N MET A 250 -3.60 -13.96 0.37
CA MET A 250 -2.80 -14.65 1.39
C MET A 250 -3.60 -14.87 2.68
N PRO A 251 -4.24 -13.87 3.30
CA PRO A 251 -5.04 -14.11 4.49
C PRO A 251 -6.21 -15.09 4.26
N VAL A 252 -6.83 -15.09 3.07
CA VAL A 252 -7.86 -16.07 2.71
C VAL A 252 -7.28 -17.48 2.60
N VAL A 253 -6.11 -17.64 1.99
CA VAL A 253 -5.40 -18.94 1.93
C VAL A 253 -5.04 -19.42 3.33
N PHE A 254 -4.58 -18.54 4.23
CA PHE A 254 -4.29 -18.90 5.63
C PHE A 254 -5.54 -19.20 6.45
N LEU A 255 -6.63 -18.51 6.18
CA LEU A 255 -7.94 -18.82 6.75
C LEU A 255 -8.39 -20.23 6.35
N LEU A 256 -8.17 -20.62 5.08
CA LEU A 256 -8.46 -21.96 4.56
C LEU A 256 -7.51 -23.05 5.08
N LEU A 257 -6.28 -22.70 5.44
CA LEU A 257 -5.24 -23.63 5.93
C LEU A 257 -5.22 -23.82 7.45
N GLY A 258 -5.96 -23.04 8.24
CA GLY A 258 -5.95 -23.22 9.69
C GLY A 258 -6.38 -22.04 10.55
N GLY A 259 -6.73 -20.89 9.98
CA GLY A 259 -7.44 -19.83 10.72
C GLY A 259 -6.57 -18.71 11.30
N ILE A 260 -5.35 -18.48 10.79
CA ILE A 260 -4.59 -17.28 11.15
C ILE A 260 -5.06 -16.13 10.27
N GLY A 261 -5.75 -15.15 10.86
CA GLY A 261 -6.06 -13.89 10.19
C GLY A 261 -4.79 -13.06 10.02
N LEU A 262 -4.25 -13.00 8.79
CA LEU A 262 -3.15 -12.10 8.47
C LEU A 262 -3.67 -10.72 8.07
N PRO A 263 -3.01 -9.62 8.45
CA PRO A 263 -3.38 -8.27 8.03
C PRO A 263 -3.31 -8.08 6.52
N GLY A 264 -4.21 -7.23 6.02
CA GLY A 264 -4.21 -6.74 4.64
C GLY A 264 -3.08 -5.75 4.37
N GLY A 265 -2.96 -5.31 3.12
CA GLY A 265 -1.77 -4.64 2.62
C GLY A 265 -1.65 -3.18 3.03
N ALA A 266 -0.40 -2.82 3.29
CA ALA A 266 0.02 -1.52 3.78
C ALA A 266 -0.43 -0.34 2.91
N VAL A 267 -1.04 0.65 3.54
CA VAL A 267 -1.14 2.01 3.01
C VAL A 267 0.24 2.71 3.01
N TYR A 268 0.62 3.34 1.89
CA TYR A 268 1.84 4.15 1.84
C TYR A 268 1.63 5.53 2.47
N ILE A 269 2.28 5.74 3.62
CA ILE A 269 2.21 6.97 4.40
C ILE A 269 3.54 7.72 4.29
N ASN A 270 3.47 8.98 3.90
CA ASN A 270 4.62 9.88 3.94
C ASN A 270 4.87 10.33 5.39
N ARG A 271 5.73 9.60 6.09
CA ARG A 271 6.12 9.91 7.48
C ARG A 271 6.76 11.29 7.61
N ALA A 272 7.49 11.76 6.59
CA ALA A 272 8.13 13.09 6.60
C ALA A 272 7.13 14.26 6.48
N ALA A 273 5.89 14.00 6.06
CA ALA A 273 4.83 15.00 6.03
C ALA A 273 4.06 15.11 7.37
N LEU A 274 4.30 14.19 8.31
CA LEU A 274 3.62 14.20 9.61
C LEU A 274 4.20 15.28 10.52
N ARG A 275 3.33 15.97 11.25
CA ARG A 275 3.68 17.13 12.10
C ARG A 275 4.63 16.82 13.26
N SER A 276 4.68 15.57 13.73
CA SER A 276 5.50 15.16 14.86
C SER A 276 5.56 13.64 14.97
N SER A 277 6.54 13.10 15.71
CA SER A 277 6.65 11.66 16.01
C SER A 277 5.41 11.09 16.70
N ARG A 278 4.65 11.89 17.46
CA ARG A 278 3.37 11.44 18.06
C ARG A 278 2.34 11.05 16.99
N TRP A 279 2.35 11.72 15.84
CA TRP A 279 1.46 11.38 14.73
C TRP A 279 1.88 10.08 14.05
N GLU A 280 3.17 9.74 14.02
CA GLU A 280 3.61 8.43 13.53
C GLU A 280 3.10 7.30 14.42
N ILE A 281 3.18 7.45 15.74
CA ILE A 281 2.65 6.47 16.71
C ILE A 281 1.14 6.33 16.56
N LEU A 282 0.41 7.46 16.49
CA LEU A 282 -1.04 7.46 16.31
C LEU A 282 -1.45 6.81 14.98
N VAL A 283 -0.71 7.08 13.91
CA VAL A 283 -0.92 6.43 12.62
C VAL A 283 -0.77 4.93 12.75
N SER A 284 0.32 4.43 13.35
CA SER A 284 0.51 2.98 13.55
C SER A 284 -0.54 2.37 14.48
N ALA A 285 -1.03 3.09 15.49
CA ALA A 285 -2.10 2.60 16.35
C ALA A 285 -3.48 2.60 15.69
N ALA A 286 -3.73 3.46 14.70
CA ALA A 286 -5.07 3.68 14.16
C ALA A 286 -5.64 2.46 13.42
N GLY A 287 -4.82 1.70 12.71
CA GLY A 287 -5.23 0.45 12.07
C GLY A 287 -5.72 -0.60 13.08
N PRO A 288 -4.87 -1.01 14.04
CA PRO A 288 -5.26 -1.92 15.11
C PRO A 288 -6.48 -1.45 15.90
N LEU A 289 -6.61 -0.14 16.17
CA LEU A 289 -7.81 0.42 16.81
C LEU A 289 -9.07 0.26 15.95
N GLY A 290 -8.96 0.38 14.62
CA GLY A 290 -10.04 0.08 13.68
C GLY A 290 -10.46 -1.39 13.72
N THR A 291 -9.49 -2.31 13.69
CA THR A 291 -9.73 -3.76 13.86
C THR A 291 -10.37 -4.06 15.22
N ALA A 292 -9.88 -3.44 16.30
CA ALA A 292 -10.44 -3.59 17.64
C ALA A 292 -11.90 -3.11 17.70
N LEU A 293 -12.23 -1.99 17.05
CA LEU A 293 -13.61 -1.50 16.96
C LEU A 293 -14.51 -2.51 16.23
N CYS A 294 -14.07 -3.04 15.08
CA CYS A 294 -14.82 -4.08 14.35
C CYS A 294 -15.01 -5.35 15.19
N GLY A 295 -13.96 -5.82 15.86
CA GLY A 295 -14.02 -6.97 16.76
C GLY A 295 -14.96 -6.76 17.95
N LEU A 296 -14.94 -5.57 18.56
CA LEU A 296 -15.86 -5.20 19.63
C LEU A 296 -17.31 -5.17 19.15
N LEU A 297 -17.59 -4.61 17.97
CA LEU A 297 -18.94 -4.59 17.39
C LEU A 297 -19.45 -6.01 17.09
N ALA A 298 -18.58 -6.90 16.60
CA ALA A 298 -18.92 -8.30 16.35
C ALA A 298 -19.11 -9.10 17.65
N ALA A 299 -18.35 -8.77 18.71
CA ALA A 299 -18.43 -9.41 20.01
C ALA A 299 -19.57 -8.89 20.90
N LEU A 300 -20.02 -7.65 20.66
CA LEU A 300 -21.00 -6.94 21.49
C LEU A 300 -22.27 -7.74 21.76
N PRO A 301 -22.87 -8.45 20.77
CA PRO A 301 -24.03 -9.28 21.03
C PRO A 301 -23.79 -10.41 22.04
N PHE A 302 -22.60 -11.02 22.08
CA PHE A 302 -22.29 -12.09 23.03
C PHE A 302 -22.08 -11.57 24.46
N VAL A 303 -21.61 -10.32 24.59
CA VAL A 303 -21.42 -9.67 25.89
C VAL A 303 -22.76 -9.15 26.45
N LEU A 304 -23.59 -8.55 25.60
CA LEU A 304 -24.84 -7.91 26.03
C LEU A 304 -26.03 -8.86 26.10
N LEU A 305 -26.10 -9.84 25.19
CA LEU A 305 -27.24 -10.74 25.08
C LEU A 305 -26.86 -12.09 25.71
N GLN A 306 -27.44 -12.37 26.88
CA GLN A 306 -27.34 -13.69 27.49
C GLN A 306 -27.89 -14.77 26.53
N SER A 307 -27.42 -16.01 26.64
CA SER A 307 -27.55 -17.09 25.64
C SER A 307 -28.97 -17.50 25.19
N GLY A 308 -30.04 -16.90 25.73
CA GLY A 308 -31.43 -17.22 25.38
C GLY A 308 -31.88 -16.86 23.95
N TRP A 309 -31.09 -16.08 23.22
CA TRP A 309 -31.40 -15.66 21.82
C TRP A 309 -30.83 -16.62 20.77
N ILE A 310 -29.97 -17.54 21.19
CA ILE A 310 -29.37 -18.56 20.33
C ILE A 310 -30.29 -19.76 20.35
N THR A 311 -30.91 -20.03 19.21
CA THR A 311 -31.83 -21.14 18.98
C THR A 311 -31.26 -22.04 17.90
N THR A 312 -31.80 -23.26 17.78
CA THR A 312 -31.51 -24.12 16.61
C THR A 312 -31.82 -23.41 15.29
N GLY A 313 -32.77 -22.47 15.30
CA GLY A 313 -33.20 -21.67 14.15
C GLY A 313 -32.17 -20.65 13.64
N ASN A 314 -31.25 -20.18 14.48
CA ASN A 314 -30.31 -19.11 14.11
C ASN A 314 -28.85 -19.42 14.49
N ILE A 315 -28.58 -20.66 14.90
CA ILE A 315 -27.26 -21.09 15.37
C ILE A 315 -26.15 -20.85 14.35
N HIS A 316 -26.44 -20.98 13.05
CA HIS A 316 -25.46 -20.78 11.99
C HIS A 316 -25.01 -19.31 11.88
N PHE A 317 -25.91 -18.35 12.07
CA PHE A 317 -25.56 -16.93 12.12
C PHE A 317 -24.65 -16.63 13.31
N TRP A 318 -25.06 -17.11 14.50
CA TRP A 318 -24.27 -16.91 15.72
C TRP A 318 -22.90 -17.57 15.62
N ALA A 319 -22.81 -18.72 14.96
CA ALA A 319 -21.55 -19.37 14.73
C ALA A 319 -20.64 -18.57 13.80
N ALA A 320 -21.17 -18.08 12.68
CA ALA A 320 -20.44 -17.23 11.74
C ALA A 320 -19.96 -15.92 12.40
N LEU A 321 -20.82 -15.28 13.21
CA LEU A 321 -20.49 -14.05 13.94
C LEU A 321 -19.43 -14.29 15.01
N ALA A 322 -19.51 -15.39 15.76
CA ALA A 322 -18.50 -15.77 16.75
C ALA A 322 -17.14 -16.00 16.11
N PHE A 323 -17.11 -16.67 14.95
CA PHE A 323 -15.89 -16.89 14.20
C PHE A 323 -15.32 -15.59 13.62
N LEU A 324 -16.16 -14.70 13.08
CA LEU A 324 -15.70 -13.37 12.63
C LEU A 324 -15.08 -12.58 13.79
N ALA A 325 -15.75 -12.50 14.95
CA ALA A 325 -15.23 -11.83 16.13
C ALA A 325 -13.88 -12.44 16.59
N PHE A 326 -13.75 -13.77 16.55
CA PHE A 326 -12.50 -14.47 16.83
C PHE A 326 -11.36 -14.08 15.86
N LEU A 327 -11.66 -13.95 14.56
CA LEU A 327 -10.69 -13.51 13.56
C LEU A 327 -10.25 -12.06 13.81
N GLU A 328 -11.17 -11.17 14.17
CA GLU A 328 -10.83 -9.77 14.49
C GLU A 328 -9.92 -9.67 15.71
N VAL A 329 -10.18 -10.45 16.77
CA VAL A 329 -9.29 -10.53 17.94
C VAL A 329 -7.92 -11.08 17.53
N THR A 330 -7.89 -12.13 16.72
CA THR A 330 -6.62 -12.70 16.23
C THR A 330 -5.83 -11.68 15.40
N ALA A 331 -6.48 -10.98 14.48
CA ALA A 331 -5.87 -9.95 13.65
C ALA A 331 -5.36 -8.77 14.48
N LEU A 332 -6.12 -8.35 15.51
CA LEU A 332 -5.68 -7.32 16.45
C LEU A 332 -4.38 -7.74 17.16
N PHE A 333 -4.37 -8.93 17.77
CA PHE A 333 -3.20 -9.43 18.50
C PHE A 333 -1.98 -9.55 17.58
N PHE A 334 -2.18 -10.08 16.37
CA PHE A 334 -1.11 -10.19 15.39
C PHE A 334 -0.53 -8.83 15.01
N ASN A 335 -1.37 -7.84 14.70
CA ASN A 335 -0.89 -6.49 14.36
C ASN A 335 -0.21 -5.78 15.52
N LEU A 336 -0.52 -6.11 16.78
CA LEU A 336 0.13 -5.54 17.95
C LEU A 336 1.49 -6.18 18.30
N ILE A 337 1.90 -7.24 17.60
CA ILE A 337 3.22 -7.84 17.81
C ILE A 337 4.30 -6.79 17.43
N PRO A 338 5.29 -6.53 18.31
CA PRO A 338 6.30 -5.50 18.10
C PRO A 338 7.41 -5.93 17.13
N ILE A 339 7.05 -6.46 15.95
CA ILE A 339 7.99 -6.94 14.93
C ILE A 339 7.67 -6.29 13.58
N PRO A 340 8.64 -5.68 12.88
CA PRO A 340 8.42 -5.16 11.52
C PRO A 340 7.98 -6.27 10.56
N PRO A 341 7.03 -6.03 9.63
CA PRO A 341 6.44 -4.74 9.29
C PRO A 341 5.14 -4.40 10.06
N LEU A 342 4.83 -5.10 11.16
CA LEU A 342 3.55 -4.99 11.87
C LEU A 342 3.41 -3.65 12.61
N ASP A 343 2.16 -3.23 12.81
CA ASP A 343 1.83 -1.93 13.42
C ASP A 343 2.34 -1.77 14.85
N GLY A 344 2.36 -2.86 15.61
CA GLY A 344 2.88 -2.92 16.98
C GLY A 344 4.31 -2.42 17.06
N PHE A 345 5.12 -2.74 16.04
CA PHE A 345 6.47 -2.19 15.94
C PHE A 345 6.43 -0.68 15.70
N GLY A 346 5.61 -0.21 14.76
CA GLY A 346 5.47 1.22 14.46
C GLY A 346 4.95 2.05 15.63
N ILE A 347 4.18 1.44 16.54
CA ILE A 347 3.81 2.04 17.82
C ILE A 347 5.06 2.21 18.67
N ILE A 348 5.82 1.14 18.94
CA ILE A 348 6.92 1.18 19.90
C ILE A 348 8.23 1.79 19.36
N GLU A 349 8.30 2.00 18.04
CA GLU A 349 9.52 2.31 17.31
C GLU A 349 10.29 3.53 17.83
N HIS A 350 9.56 4.59 18.24
CA HIS A 350 10.18 5.84 18.69
C HIS A 350 10.86 5.75 20.06
N TRP A 351 10.56 4.70 20.83
CA TRP A 351 11.25 4.42 22.10
C TRP A 351 12.47 3.52 21.93
N LEU A 352 12.72 2.98 20.73
CA LEU A 352 13.88 2.13 20.45
C LEU A 352 15.13 2.96 20.11
N PRO A 353 16.32 2.56 20.58
CA PRO A 353 17.59 3.12 20.12
C PRO A 353 17.74 3.03 18.60
N ALA A 354 18.34 4.05 17.97
CA ALA A 354 18.44 4.15 16.52
C ALA A 354 19.09 2.92 15.85
N GLY A 355 20.09 2.31 16.49
CA GLY A 355 20.73 1.08 15.99
C GLY A 355 19.78 -0.11 15.92
N ILE A 356 18.98 -0.34 16.98
CA ILE A 356 17.99 -1.43 17.02
C ILE A 356 16.88 -1.17 15.99
N ARG A 357 16.38 0.07 15.92
CA ARG A 357 15.36 0.46 14.94
C ARG A 357 15.81 0.23 13.50
N ASN A 358 17.00 0.71 13.14
CA ASN A 358 17.52 0.60 11.79
C ASN A 358 17.80 -0.86 11.42
N GLY A 359 18.38 -1.64 12.35
CA GLY A 359 18.58 -3.07 12.16
C GLY A 359 17.25 -3.84 11.98
N ALA A 360 16.26 -3.56 12.82
CA ALA A 360 14.95 -4.18 12.73
C ALA A 360 14.26 -3.88 11.38
N ARG A 361 14.35 -2.65 10.89
CA ARG A 361 13.84 -2.27 9.55
C ARG A 361 14.59 -2.99 8.42
N GLN A 362 15.91 -3.06 8.50
CA GLN A 362 16.74 -3.71 7.48
C GLN A 362 16.42 -5.20 7.35
N TYR A 363 16.20 -5.88 8.47
CA TYR A 363 15.91 -7.31 8.51
C TYR A 363 14.41 -7.64 8.64
N SER A 364 13.52 -6.68 8.34
CA SER A 364 12.07 -6.82 8.53
C SER A 364 11.50 -8.12 7.94
N ASN A 365 11.87 -8.46 6.70
CA ASN A 365 11.36 -9.66 6.04
C ASN A 365 11.79 -10.95 6.76
N PHE A 366 13.02 -11.00 7.26
CA PHE A 366 13.54 -12.16 8.00
C PHE A 366 12.92 -12.28 9.38
N LEU A 367 12.73 -11.16 10.09
CA LEU A 367 12.05 -11.14 11.38
C LEU A 367 10.59 -11.59 11.24
N PHE A 368 9.89 -11.11 10.21
CA PHE A 368 8.53 -11.53 9.90
C PHE A 368 8.44 -13.03 9.56
N LEU A 369 9.35 -13.54 8.73
CA LEU A 369 9.41 -14.97 8.41
C LEU A 369 9.75 -15.83 9.64
N GLY A 370 10.65 -15.34 10.50
CA GLY A 370 10.99 -15.98 11.77
C GLY A 370 9.80 -16.05 12.72
N LEU A 371 9.06 -14.95 12.87
CA LEU A 371 7.81 -14.90 13.64
C LEU A 371 6.80 -15.92 13.09
N PHE A 372 6.62 -15.95 11.77
CA PHE A 372 5.71 -16.90 11.13
C PHE A 372 6.09 -18.35 11.46
N PHE A 373 7.38 -18.70 11.33
CA PHE A 373 7.87 -20.03 11.68
C PHE A 373 7.65 -20.36 13.17
N MET A 374 7.91 -19.40 14.06
CA MET A 374 7.71 -19.55 15.50
C MET A 374 6.24 -19.79 15.87
N LEU A 375 5.30 -19.18 15.14
CA LEU A 375 3.86 -19.37 15.33
C LEU A 375 3.37 -20.70 14.70
N TRP A 376 3.99 -21.16 13.62
CA TRP A 376 3.63 -22.41 12.93
C TRP A 376 4.05 -23.68 13.68
N GLN A 377 5.24 -23.70 14.29
CA GLN A 377 5.85 -24.91 14.87
C GLN A 377 5.10 -25.50 16.08
N GLY A 378 4.13 -24.79 16.67
CA GLY A 378 3.37 -25.27 17.84
C GLY A 378 4.13 -25.16 19.19
N GLY A 379 5.20 -24.37 19.23
CA GLY A 379 6.05 -24.19 20.41
C GLY A 379 5.46 -23.27 21.48
N PRO A 380 6.26 -22.88 22.51
CA PRO A 380 5.79 -22.02 23.59
C PRO A 380 5.24 -20.66 23.13
N VAL A 381 5.83 -20.09 22.07
CA VAL A 381 5.37 -18.82 21.46
C VAL A 381 3.98 -18.97 20.85
N THR A 382 3.76 -20.03 20.06
CA THR A 382 2.43 -20.38 19.53
C THR A 382 1.41 -20.54 20.65
N GLN A 383 1.77 -21.26 21.72
CA GLN A 383 0.88 -21.51 22.85
C GLN A 383 0.54 -20.22 23.59
N ALA A 384 1.53 -19.37 23.86
CA ALA A 384 1.30 -18.06 24.50
C ALA A 384 0.34 -17.20 23.66
N PHE A 385 0.60 -17.10 22.34
CA PHE A 385 -0.23 -16.34 21.41
C PHE A 385 -1.69 -16.81 21.41
N TRP A 386 -1.93 -18.12 21.26
CA TRP A 386 -3.30 -18.65 21.27
C TRP A 386 -3.95 -18.56 22.65
N ASN A 387 -3.20 -18.76 23.74
CA ASN A 387 -3.73 -18.62 25.10
C ASN A 387 -4.26 -17.21 25.35
N ASP A 388 -3.54 -16.18 24.90
CA ASP A 388 -3.99 -14.80 25.07
C ASP A 388 -5.22 -14.49 24.21
N ILE A 389 -5.28 -14.98 22.98
CA ILE A 389 -6.49 -14.90 22.13
C ILE A 389 -7.67 -15.57 22.83
N PHE A 390 -7.51 -16.80 23.34
CA PHE A 390 -8.58 -17.54 24.00
C PHE A 390 -9.01 -16.89 25.31
N ARG A 391 -8.10 -16.27 26.07
CA ARG A 391 -8.44 -15.48 27.26
C ARG A 391 -9.34 -14.31 26.89
N VAL A 392 -9.00 -13.55 25.85
CA VAL A 392 -9.79 -12.40 25.40
C VAL A 392 -11.14 -12.84 24.83
N THR A 393 -11.19 -13.88 24.01
CA THR A 393 -12.46 -14.34 23.42
C THR A 393 -13.39 -14.94 24.47
N THR A 394 -12.85 -15.63 25.48
CA THR A 394 -13.60 -16.10 26.65
C THR A 394 -14.12 -14.93 27.49
N PHE A 395 -13.29 -13.91 27.72
CA PHE A 395 -13.71 -12.69 28.42
C PHE A 395 -14.85 -11.95 27.69
N LEU A 396 -14.83 -11.98 26.36
CA LEU A 396 -15.89 -11.43 25.51
C LEU A 396 -17.09 -12.39 25.33
N HIS A 397 -17.13 -13.52 26.06
CA HIS A 397 -18.17 -14.55 25.98
C HIS A 397 -18.37 -15.14 24.57
N ILE A 398 -17.35 -15.11 23.71
CA ILE A 398 -17.41 -15.68 22.37
C ILE A 398 -17.38 -17.21 22.49
N PRO A 399 -18.41 -17.95 22.02
CA PRO A 399 -18.48 -19.39 22.22
C PRO A 399 -17.41 -20.14 21.41
N GLY A 400 -16.39 -20.70 22.07
CA GLY A 400 -15.31 -21.43 21.39
C GLY A 400 -15.79 -22.62 20.54
N GLN A 401 -16.87 -23.29 20.94
CA GLN A 401 -17.50 -24.37 20.17
C GLN A 401 -18.00 -23.90 18.79
N PHE A 402 -18.47 -22.66 18.70
CA PHE A 402 -18.93 -22.08 17.44
C PHE A 402 -17.76 -21.70 16.54
N VAL A 403 -16.71 -21.13 17.13
CA VAL A 403 -15.46 -20.83 16.43
C VAL A 403 -14.92 -22.11 15.78
N PHE A 404 -14.81 -23.19 16.55
CA PHE A 404 -14.32 -24.48 16.05
C PHE A 404 -15.22 -25.08 14.97
N ALA A 405 -16.55 -25.02 15.13
CA ALA A 405 -17.49 -25.52 14.14
C ALA A 405 -17.34 -24.80 12.78
N VAL A 406 -17.19 -23.47 12.77
CA VAL A 406 -16.97 -22.71 11.53
C VAL A 406 -15.59 -22.96 10.96
N GLN A 407 -14.54 -23.04 11.80
CA GLN A 407 -13.18 -23.33 11.35
C GLN A 407 -13.11 -24.64 10.54
N GLN A 408 -13.85 -25.67 10.95
CA GLN A 408 -13.96 -26.93 10.19
C GLN A 408 -14.56 -26.73 8.79
N MET A 409 -15.54 -25.83 8.64
CA MET A 409 -16.17 -25.52 7.34
C MET A 409 -15.19 -24.87 6.34
N PHE A 410 -14.20 -24.13 6.85
CA PHE A 410 -13.15 -23.49 6.04
C PHE A 410 -12.03 -24.45 5.64
N SER A 411 -11.77 -25.50 6.42
CA SER A 411 -10.74 -26.47 6.08
C SER A 411 -11.13 -27.28 4.82
N LEU A 412 -10.35 -27.14 3.74
CA LEU A 412 -10.53 -27.91 2.51
C LEU A 412 -9.83 -29.28 2.55
N LEU A 413 -8.96 -29.51 3.55
CA LEU A 413 -8.01 -30.63 3.62
C LEU A 413 -8.48 -31.82 4.48
N ARG A 414 -9.74 -31.84 4.92
CA ARG A 414 -10.34 -32.97 5.67
C ARG A 414 -11.65 -33.42 5.05
N GLY A 415 -11.63 -33.67 3.74
CA GLY A 415 -12.65 -34.42 3.01
C GLY A 415 -12.22 -35.86 2.84
#